data_AF-A0A699W851-F1
#
_entry.id   AF-A0A699W851-F1
#
_cell.length_a   1.000
_cell.length_b   1.000
_cell.length_c   1.000
_cell.angle_alpha   90.00
_cell.angle_beta   90.00
_cell.angle_gamma   90.00
#
_symmetry.space_group_name_H-M   'P 1'
#
loop_
_entity.id
_entity.type
_entity.pdbx_description
1 polymer ?
#
loop_
_entity_poly.entity_id
_entity_poly.type
_entity_poly.pdbx_seq_one_letter_code
_entity_poly.pdbx_strand_id
1 'polypeptide(L)' 'KANVVADALSRKERAKPRRVRAMSMTIHSSIKAKILEAQSEAFKNASTSTEMLKGLDNQLERKEDGGLYLAERIWVP' A
#
# COMPACT_ATOMS: atom_id res chain seq x y z
N LYS A 1 38.61 27.79 -17.92
CA LYS A 1 38.47 26.56 -17.09
C LYS A 1 37.33 26.60 -16.06
N ALA A 2 36.77 27.76 -15.69
CA ALA A 2 35.70 27.90 -14.68
C ALA A 2 34.35 27.25 -15.07
N ASN A 3 34.01 27.18 -16.36
CA ASN A 3 32.72 26.67 -16.82
C ASN A 3 32.52 25.17 -16.57
N VAL A 4 33.59 24.38 -16.49
CA VAL A 4 33.51 22.92 -16.25
C VAL A 4 33.08 22.64 -14.82
N VAL A 5 33.57 23.43 -13.86
CA VAL A 5 33.19 23.32 -12.44
C VAL A 5 31.75 23.76 -12.24
N ALA A 6 31.33 24.86 -12.88
CA ALA A 6 29.95 25.34 -12.84
C ALA A 6 28.97 24.35 -13.51
N ASP A 7 29.34 23.77 -14.64
CA ASP A 7 28.53 22.76 -15.34
C ASP A 7 28.43 21.44 -14.55
N ALA A 8 29.53 21.00 -13.94
CA ALA A 8 29.53 19.82 -13.06
C ALA A 8 28.66 20.04 -11.81
N LEU A 9 28.71 21.22 -11.20
CA LEU A 9 27.88 21.56 -10.03
C LEU A 9 26.39 21.67 -10.43
N SER A 10 26.10 22.29 -11.57
CA SER A 10 24.75 22.42 -12.13
C SER A 10 24.13 21.05 -12.47
N ARG A 11 24.90 20.11 -13.04
CA ARG A 11 24.41 18.74 -13.32
C ARG A 11 24.07 17.96 -12.05
N LYS A 12 24.81 18.17 -10.95
CA LYS A 12 24.51 17.55 -9.64
C LYS A 12 23.22 18.12 -9.03
N GLU A 13 22.96 19.41 -9.24
CA GLU A 13 21.74 20.08 -8.77
C GLU A 13 20.52 19.81 -9.66
N ARG A 14 20.72 19.62 -10.99
CA ARG A 14 19.66 19.36 -11.99
C ARG A 14 19.20 17.91 -12.12
N ALA A 15 19.79 16.97 -11.38
CA ALA A 15 19.22 15.63 -11.25
C ALA A 15 17.90 15.74 -10.45
N LYS A 16 16.87 16.29 -11.10
CA LYS A 16 15.54 16.48 -10.53
C LYS A 16 15.09 15.15 -9.98
N PRO A 17 14.71 15.05 -8.69
CA PRO A 17 14.01 13.88 -8.23
C PRO A 17 12.76 13.79 -9.10
N ARG A 18 12.68 12.70 -9.88
CA ARG A 18 11.52 12.38 -10.71
C ARG A 18 10.29 12.56 -9.81
N ARG A 19 9.36 13.46 -10.14
CA ARG A 19 8.20 13.75 -9.29
C ARG A 19 7.32 12.49 -9.21
N VAL A 20 7.55 11.65 -8.19
CA VAL A 20 6.84 10.36 -7.99
C VAL A 20 5.51 10.54 -7.26
N ARG A 21 5.25 11.71 -6.66
CA ARG A 21 4.18 11.89 -5.68
C ARG A 21 2.78 11.51 -6.20
N ALA A 22 2.42 11.90 -7.42
CA ALA A 22 1.12 11.57 -8.01
C ALA A 22 0.98 10.08 -8.34
N MET A 23 1.99 9.49 -9.01
CA MET A 23 1.96 8.07 -9.36
C MET A 23 2.00 7.18 -8.12
N SER A 24 2.81 7.51 -7.12
CA SER A 24 2.83 6.80 -5.84
C SER A 24 1.47 6.85 -5.13
N MET A 25 0.77 7.99 -5.12
CA MET A 25 -0.57 8.08 -4.54
C MET A 25 -1.58 7.21 -5.29
N THR A 26 -1.58 7.24 -6.64
CA THR A 26 -2.47 6.40 -7.47
C THR A 26 -2.18 4.91 -7.31
N ILE A 27 -0.90 4.52 -7.22
CA ILE A 27 -0.51 3.13 -6.99
C ILE A 27 -0.98 2.67 -5.60
N HIS A 28 -0.74 3.48 -4.58
CA HIS A 28 -1.12 3.12 -3.20
C HIS A 28 -2.64 3.00 -3.05
N SER A 29 -3.42 3.91 -3.64
CA SER A 29 -4.89 3.85 -3.58
C SER A 29 -5.46 2.68 -4.37
N SER A 30 -4.93 2.40 -5.57
CA SER A 30 -5.39 1.26 -6.38
C SER A 30 -5.06 -0.09 -5.76
N ILE A 31 -3.89 -0.23 -5.12
CA ILE A 31 -3.53 -1.44 -4.38
C ILE A 31 -4.43 -1.60 -3.16
N LYS A 32 -4.65 -0.53 -2.39
CA LYS A 32 -5.54 -0.57 -1.22
C LYS A 32 -6.95 -1.01 -1.59
N ALA A 33 -7.52 -0.45 -2.66
CA ALA A 33 -8.84 -0.84 -3.14
C ALA A 33 -8.93 -2.34 -3.48
N LYS A 34 -7.92 -2.88 -4.19
CA LYS A 34 -7.87 -4.31 -4.54
C LYS A 34 -7.74 -5.21 -3.31
N ILE A 35 -6.97 -4.79 -2.31
CA ILE A 35 -6.85 -5.56 -1.07
C ILE A 35 -8.21 -5.61 -0.36
N LEU A 36 -8.91 -4.48 -0.23
CA LEU A 36 -10.23 -4.44 0.40
C LEU A 36 -11.26 -5.32 -0.32
N GLU A 37 -11.24 -5.31 -1.65
CA GLU A 37 -12.10 -6.16 -2.47
C GLU A 37 -11.81 -7.65 -2.22
N ALA A 38 -10.53 -8.04 -2.28
CA ALA A 38 -10.10 -9.40 -2.01
C ALA A 38 -10.44 -9.85 -0.58
N GLN A 39 -10.26 -8.98 0.42
CA GLN A 39 -10.65 -9.25 1.81
C GLN A 39 -12.15 -9.53 1.92
N SER A 40 -12.99 -8.70 1.29
CA SER A 40 -14.45 -8.89 1.28
C SER A 40 -14.84 -10.21 0.59
N GLU A 41 -14.20 -10.54 -0.52
CA GLU A 41 -14.45 -11.80 -1.24
C GLU A 41 -14.01 -13.03 -0.44
N ALA A 42 -12.82 -12.99 0.16
CA ALA A 42 -12.32 -14.03 1.05
C ALA A 42 -13.23 -14.23 2.28
N PHE A 43 -13.73 -13.14 2.86
CA PHE A 43 -14.65 -13.20 4.00
C PHE A 43 -16.01 -13.79 3.62
N LYS A 44 -16.54 -13.43 2.43
CA LYS A 44 -17.77 -14.04 1.89
C LYS A 44 -17.58 -15.54 1.66
N ASN A 45 -16.48 -15.95 1.04
CA ASN A 45 -16.20 -17.36 0.78
C ASN A 45 -16.02 -18.14 2.08
N ALA A 46 -15.30 -17.58 3.04
CA ALA A 46 -15.02 -18.26 4.29
C ALA A 46 -16.19 -18.22 5.29
N SER A 47 -17.24 -17.42 5.05
CA SER A 47 -18.52 -17.51 5.76
C SER A 47 -19.28 -18.84 5.52
N THR A 48 -18.91 -19.62 4.49
CA THR A 48 -19.39 -21.01 4.34
C THR A 48 -18.60 -22.00 5.20
N SER A 49 -17.41 -21.62 5.65
CA SER A 49 -16.55 -22.34 6.60
C SER A 49 -16.59 -21.61 7.95
N THR A 50 -17.78 -21.48 8.53
CA THR A 50 -18.09 -20.69 9.73
C THR A 50 -17.22 -21.04 10.95
N GLU A 51 -16.64 -22.24 10.99
CA GLU A 51 -15.73 -22.67 12.05
C GLU A 51 -14.27 -22.20 11.87
N MET A 52 -13.74 -22.14 10.64
CA MET A 52 -12.34 -21.76 10.44
C MET A 52 -12.10 -20.27 10.67
N LEU A 53 -13.10 -19.42 10.37
CA LEU A 53 -12.97 -17.98 10.55
C LEU A 53 -13.17 -17.50 11.98
N LYS A 54 -13.91 -18.20 12.84
CA LYS A 54 -14.15 -17.74 14.22
C LYS A 54 -12.85 -17.48 15.00
N GLY A 55 -11.78 -18.21 14.68
CA GLY A 55 -10.46 -18.00 15.28
C GLY A 55 -9.65 -16.86 14.65
N LEU A 56 -9.89 -16.55 13.37
CA LEU A 56 -9.24 -15.48 12.61
C LEU A 56 -9.93 -14.12 12.82
N ASP A 57 -11.26 -14.11 12.93
CA ASP A 57 -12.07 -12.91 13.16
C ASP A 57 -11.69 -12.23 14.49
N ASN A 58 -11.41 -13.04 15.53
CA ASN A 58 -10.92 -12.55 16.83
C ASN A 58 -9.52 -11.93 16.78
N GLN A 59 -8.74 -12.19 15.72
CA GLN A 59 -7.38 -11.65 15.54
C GLN A 59 -7.32 -10.55 14.46
N LEU A 60 -8.36 -10.40 13.65
CA LEU A 60 -8.44 -9.43 12.57
C LEU A 60 -9.12 -8.16 13.08
N GLU A 61 -8.35 -7.09 13.18
CA GLU A 61 -8.86 -5.78 13.58
C GLU A 61 -9.33 -5.01 12.35
N ARG A 62 -10.58 -4.56 12.36
CA ARG A 62 -11.07 -3.59 11.37
C ARG A 62 -10.68 -2.17 11.78
N LYS A 63 -9.95 -1.45 10.91
CA LYS A 63 -9.58 -0.05 11.14
C LYS A 63 -10.53 0.92 10.43
N GLU A 64 -10.38 2.21 10.73
CA GLU A 64 -11.18 3.33 10.16
C GLU A 64 -11.16 3.38 8.63
N ASP A 65 -10.14 2.81 8.01
CA ASP A 65 -9.99 2.76 6.56
C ASP A 65 -10.70 1.58 5.89
N GLY A 66 -11.45 0.80 6.66
CA GLY A 66 -12.25 -0.33 6.21
C GLY A 66 -11.46 -1.63 6.03
N GLY A 67 -10.13 -1.60 6.17
CA GLY A 67 -9.27 -2.77 6.01
C GLY A 67 -9.19 -3.63 7.26
N LEU A 68 -9.02 -4.94 7.05
CA LEU A 68 -8.68 -5.88 8.10
C LEU A 68 -7.17 -5.91 8.33
N TYR A 69 -6.76 -5.93 9.60
CA TYR A 69 -5.38 -5.91 10.05
C TYR A 69 -5.08 -7.09 10.94
N LEU A 70 -3.88 -7.68 10.78
CA LEU A 70 -3.33 -8.71 11.67
C LEU A 70 -1.98 -8.22 12.18
N ALA A 71 -1.83 -8.12 13.52
CA ALA A 71 -0.59 -7.64 14.15
C ALA A 71 -0.08 -6.32 13.54
N GLU A 72 -0.96 -5.31 13.49
CA GLU A 72 -0.70 -3.96 12.94
C GLU A 72 -0.41 -3.88 11.43
N ARG A 73 -0.44 -5.00 10.70
CA ARG A 73 -0.25 -5.04 9.24
C ARG A 73 -1.55 -5.31 8.53
N ILE A 74 -1.73 -4.72 7.34
CA ILE A 74 -2.90 -5.02 6.51
C ILE A 74 -2.88 -6.52 6.17
N TRP A 75 -3.97 -7.20 6.49
CA TRP A 75 -4.12 -8.61 6.15
C TRP A 75 -4.36 -8.75 4.64
N VAL A 76 -3.75 -9.75 4.01
CA VAL A 76 -3.98 -10.05 2.60
C VAL A 76 -4.42 -11.52 2.54
N PRO A 77 -5.61 -11.81 2.00
CA PRO A 77 -6.13 -13.17 1.90
C PRO A 77 -5.31 -14.09 0.98
#